data_AF-A0A848UYC1-F1
#
_entry.id   AF-A0A848UYC1-F1
#
_cell.length_a   1.000
_cell.length_b   1.000
_cell.length_c   1.000
_cell.angle_alpha   90.00
_cell.angle_beta   90.00
_cell.angle_gamma   90.00
#
_symmetry.space_group_name_H-M   'P 1'
#
loop_
_entity.id
_entity.type
_entity.pdbx_description
1 polymer ?
#
loop_
_entity_poly.entity_id
_entity_poly.type
_entity_poly.pdbx_seq_one_letter_code
_entity_poly.pdbx_strand_id
1 'polypeptide(L)'
;VEGSWTSKIIKFDGKVLQAEKGKLVVMEPFSTHLFSHDISELDSLLRKEVFIETTVELDGKSYTSLETLGSTKDLNLQPTDVLMRVQREDSNTYSVILQANTYVEGVWLESETAGDFSNNLLTLTPGNVTEVLWNAHNDDNPEISIRYLNQLNRP
;
A
#
# COMPACT_ATOMS: atom_id res chain seq x y z
N VAL A 1 -24.58 5.25 -9.97
CA VAL A 1 -23.88 3.95 -9.82
C VAL A 1 -24.09 3.43 -8.41
N GLU A 2 -24.57 2.20 -8.27
CA GLU A 2 -24.66 1.54 -6.96
C GLU A 2 -23.35 0.84 -6.65
N GLY A 3 -22.96 0.83 -5.38
CA GLY A 3 -21.73 0.21 -4.94
C GLY A 3 -21.71 -0.10 -3.46
N SER A 4 -20.53 -0.50 -3.00
CA SER A 4 -20.26 -0.72 -1.59
C SER A 4 -18.97 -0.03 -1.19
N TRP A 5 -18.82 0.21 0.12
CA TRP A 5 -17.57 0.63 0.69
C TRP A 5 -17.27 -0.20 1.93
N THR A 6 -15.99 -0.37 2.21
CA THR A 6 -15.47 -0.92 3.44
C THR A 6 -14.34 -0.01 3.92
N SER A 7 -14.30 0.31 5.22
CA SER A 7 -13.19 1.05 5.82
C SER A 7 -12.74 0.33 7.09
N LYS A 8 -11.43 0.11 7.23
CA LYS A 8 -10.84 -0.67 8.32
C LYS A 8 -9.73 0.12 8.97
N ILE A 9 -9.64 0.07 10.30
CA ILE A 9 -8.46 0.48 11.05
C ILE A 9 -7.62 -0.79 11.28
N ILE A 10 -6.40 -0.81 10.75
CA ILE A 10 -5.54 -1.99 10.72
C ILE A 10 -4.21 -1.64 11.37
N LYS A 11 -3.74 -2.49 12.30
CA LYS A 11 -2.38 -2.40 12.84
C LYS A 11 -1.34 -2.73 11.77
N PHE A 12 -0.12 -2.24 11.94
CA PHE A 12 1.00 -2.55 11.04
C PHE A 12 1.38 -4.03 10.98
N ASP A 13 0.92 -4.87 11.91
CA ASP A 13 1.04 -6.34 11.88
C ASP A 13 -0.10 -7.04 11.12
N GLY A 14 -1.08 -6.30 10.59
CA GLY A 14 -2.23 -6.80 9.85
C GLY A 14 -3.47 -7.04 10.71
N LYS A 15 -3.40 -6.86 12.03
CA LYS A 15 -4.57 -7.03 12.90
C LYS A 15 -5.59 -5.93 12.64
N VAL A 16 -6.80 -6.32 12.21
CA VAL A 16 -7.94 -5.41 12.08
C VAL A 16 -8.49 -5.08 13.46
N LEU A 17 -8.56 -3.79 13.80
CA LEU A 17 -9.10 -3.28 15.06
C LEU A 17 -10.57 -2.92 14.95
N GLN A 18 -10.93 -2.28 13.84
CA GLN A 18 -12.29 -1.87 13.53
C GLN A 18 -12.53 -2.04 12.03
N ALA A 19 -13.74 -2.40 11.65
CA ALA A 19 -14.16 -2.49 10.27
C ALA A 19 -15.61 -2.03 10.14
N GLU A 20 -15.85 -1.12 9.21
CA GLU A 20 -17.16 -0.61 8.86
C GLU A 20 -17.42 -0.85 7.38
N LYS A 21 -18.67 -1.09 7.02
CA LYS A 21 -19.06 -1.28 5.63
C LYS A 21 -20.45 -0.76 5.38
N GLY A 22 -20.70 -0.33 4.15
CA GLY A 22 -22.00 0.18 3.76
C GLY A 22 -22.25 0.02 2.27
N LYS A 23 -23.51 0.21 1.90
CA LYS A 23 -23.88 0.45 0.51
C LYS A 23 -23.74 1.94 0.23
N LEU A 24 -23.43 2.29 -1.01
CA LEU A 24 -23.41 3.67 -1.45
C LEU A 24 -24.03 3.80 -2.83
N VAL A 25 -24.57 4.98 -3.10
CA VAL A 25 -25.11 5.35 -4.41
C VAL A 25 -24.42 6.62 -4.86
N VAL A 26 -23.79 6.54 -6.03
CA VAL A 26 -23.04 7.62 -6.65
C VAL A 26 -23.89 8.31 -7.71
N MET A 27 -24.20 9.59 -7.55
CA MET A 27 -24.98 10.43 -8.50
C MET A 27 -24.12 11.54 -9.15
N GLU A 28 -23.33 11.21 -10.18
CA GLU A 28 -22.36 12.13 -10.78
C GLU A 28 -22.94 13.50 -11.22
N PRO A 29 -22.21 14.63 -11.05
CA PRO A 29 -20.96 14.84 -10.30
C PRO A 29 -21.22 15.38 -8.88
N PHE A 30 -20.72 14.69 -7.85
CA PHE A 30 -20.98 15.00 -6.45
C PHE A 30 -19.85 14.45 -5.58
N SER A 31 -19.65 15.08 -4.42
CA SER A 31 -18.85 14.55 -3.32
C SER A 31 -19.82 14.19 -2.20
N THR A 32 -19.64 13.03 -1.58
CA THR A 32 -20.47 12.59 -0.46
C THR A 32 -19.59 12.13 0.68
N HIS A 33 -19.97 12.53 1.89
CA HIS A 33 -19.40 11.97 3.10
C HIS A 33 -20.09 10.64 3.39
N LEU A 34 -19.31 9.55 3.48
CA LEU A 34 -19.85 8.21 3.75
C LEU A 34 -19.80 7.87 5.23
N PHE A 35 -18.67 8.15 5.86
CA PHE A 35 -18.37 7.68 7.21
C PHE A 35 -17.21 8.46 7.82
N SER A 36 -17.17 8.50 9.16
CA SER A 36 -16.03 8.99 9.94
C SER A 36 -15.70 7.97 11.03
N HIS A 37 -14.45 7.58 11.14
CA HIS A 37 -13.97 6.81 12.28
C HIS A 37 -13.88 7.72 13.51
N ASP A 38 -14.46 7.29 14.63
CA ASP A 38 -14.15 7.90 15.92
C ASP A 38 -12.84 7.29 16.44
N ILE A 39 -11.75 8.03 16.26
CA ILE A 39 -10.42 7.61 16.72
C ILE A 39 -10.12 8.06 18.15
N SER A 40 -11.08 8.68 18.86
CA SER A 40 -10.86 9.22 20.20
C SER A 40 -10.51 8.14 21.22
N GLU A 41 -11.06 6.94 21.07
CA GLU A 41 -10.81 5.77 21.91
C GLU A 41 -9.46 5.09 21.62
N LEU A 42 -8.83 5.36 20.47
CA LEU A 42 -7.49 4.87 20.18
C LEU A 42 -6.47 5.66 21.00
N ASP A 43 -5.69 4.95 21.81
CA ASP A 43 -4.59 5.57 22.54
C ASP A 43 -3.53 6.15 21.59
N SER A 44 -2.73 7.09 22.09
CA SER A 44 -1.78 7.85 21.26
C SER A 44 -0.61 7.01 20.71
N LEU A 45 -0.27 5.89 21.35
CA LEU A 45 0.76 4.98 20.86
C LEU A 45 0.19 4.13 19.73
N LEU A 46 -1.03 3.62 19.89
CA LEU A 46 -1.71 2.82 18.90
C LEU A 46 -1.94 3.58 17.59
N ARG A 47 -2.24 4.88 17.65
CA ARG A 47 -2.37 5.73 16.45
C ARG A 47 -1.10 5.75 15.58
N LYS A 48 0.07 5.52 16.17
CA LYS A 48 1.36 5.47 15.44
C LYS A 48 1.65 4.11 14.81
N GLU A 49 0.81 3.10 15.08
CA GLU A 49 0.97 1.71 14.66
C GLU A 49 -0.17 1.24 13.76
N VAL A 50 -0.99 2.15 13.24
CA VAL A 50 -2.17 1.81 12.44
C VAL A 50 -2.24 2.64 11.16
N PHE A 51 -2.92 2.06 10.18
CA PHE A 51 -3.39 2.73 8.98
C PHE A 51 -4.87 2.42 8.78
N ILE A 52 -5.54 3.30 8.03
CA ILE A 52 -6.90 3.13 7.57
C ILE A 52 -6.85 2.65 6.12
N GLU A 53 -7.44 1.49 5.86
CA GLU A 53 -7.71 1.01 4.50
C GLU A 53 -9.16 1.29 4.17
N THR A 54 -9.41 2.08 3.12
CA THR A 54 -10.76 2.30 2.61
C THR A 54 -10.86 1.78 1.19
N THR A 55 -11.76 0.84 0.97
CA THR A 55 -12.06 0.25 -0.33
C THR A 55 -13.47 0.63 -0.76
N VAL A 56 -13.59 1.13 -1.99
CA VAL A 56 -14.86 1.42 -2.65
C VAL A 56 -14.99 0.52 -3.86
N GLU A 57 -16.11 -0.20 -3.94
CA GLU A 57 -16.46 -1.06 -5.08
C GLU A 57 -17.60 -0.41 -5.88
N LEU A 58 -17.35 -0.12 -7.15
CA LEU A 58 -18.30 0.49 -8.08
C LEU A 58 -18.19 -0.18 -9.44
N ASP A 59 -19.32 -0.62 -10.00
CA ASP A 59 -19.39 -1.29 -11.31
C ASP A 59 -18.35 -2.42 -11.50
N GLY A 60 -18.14 -3.22 -10.45
CA GLY A 60 -17.18 -4.32 -10.46
C GLY A 60 -15.71 -3.90 -10.40
N LYS A 61 -15.41 -2.61 -10.24
CA LYS A 61 -14.07 -2.07 -10.00
C LYS A 61 -13.88 -1.76 -8.53
N SER A 62 -12.67 -2.02 -8.02
CA SER A 62 -12.27 -1.72 -6.65
C SER A 62 -11.27 -0.57 -6.64
N TYR A 63 -11.48 0.37 -5.74
CA TYR A 63 -10.62 1.52 -5.50
C TYR A 63 -10.22 1.52 -4.03
N THR A 64 -8.92 1.47 -3.75
CA THR A 64 -8.41 1.41 -2.38
C THR A 64 -7.56 2.63 -2.06
N SER A 65 -7.79 3.23 -0.90
CA SER A 65 -6.97 4.27 -0.28
C SER A 65 -6.37 3.74 1.03
N LEU A 66 -5.15 4.16 1.34
CA LEU A 66 -4.42 3.86 2.57
C LEU A 66 -4.00 5.17 3.22
N GLU A 67 -4.30 5.34 4.50
CA GLU A 67 -4.00 6.57 5.25
C GLU A 67 -3.48 6.27 6.65
N THR A 68 -2.38 6.88 7.06
CA THR A 68 -1.85 6.74 8.43
C THR A 68 -2.39 7.81 9.37
N LEU A 69 -2.51 7.51 10.66
CA LEU A 69 -2.94 8.48 11.68
C LEU A 69 -1.75 9.30 12.21
N GLY A 70 -1.18 10.15 11.35
CA GLY A 70 -0.08 11.04 11.71
C GLY A 70 0.92 11.25 10.57
N SER A 71 1.96 12.05 10.86
CA SER A 71 3.08 12.23 9.92
C SER A 71 4.01 11.01 9.94
N THR A 72 4.61 10.70 8.80
CA THR A 72 5.50 9.54 8.61
C THR A 72 6.61 9.42 9.66
N LYS A 73 7.20 10.55 10.08
CA LYS A 73 8.27 10.60 11.09
C LYS A 73 7.83 10.15 12.49
N ASP A 74 6.53 10.19 12.77
CA ASP A 74 5.95 9.88 14.08
C ASP A 74 5.42 8.44 14.14
N LEU A 75 5.40 7.73 13.00
CA LEU A 75 4.96 6.35 12.91
C LEU A 75 5.97 5.40 13.55
N ASN A 76 5.45 4.39 14.25
CA ASN A 76 6.26 3.35 14.86
C ASN A 76 6.51 2.20 13.86
N LEU A 77 7.20 2.52 12.76
CA LEU A 77 7.55 1.57 11.71
C LEU A 77 8.54 0.53 12.23
N GLN A 78 8.09 -0.71 12.37
CA GLN A 78 8.95 -1.82 12.78
C GLN A 78 9.90 -2.20 11.64
N PRO A 79 11.17 -2.55 11.95
CA PRO A 79 12.04 -3.19 10.99
C PRO A 79 11.39 -4.46 10.45
N THR A 80 11.35 -4.60 9.13
CA THR A 80 10.84 -5.78 8.44
C THR A 80 11.68 -6.02 7.20
N ASP A 81 11.68 -7.26 6.74
CA ASP A 81 12.16 -7.60 5.42
C ASP A 81 11.00 -7.53 4.41
N VAL A 82 11.32 -7.12 3.19
CA VAL A 82 10.42 -7.21 2.04
C VAL A 82 10.94 -8.35 1.16
N LEU A 83 10.06 -9.30 0.89
CA LEU A 83 10.31 -10.34 -0.09
C LEU A 83 10.11 -9.74 -1.47
N MET A 84 11.11 -9.88 -2.34
CA MET A 84 11.08 -9.43 -3.71
C MET A 84 11.42 -10.57 -4.65
N ARG A 85 10.62 -10.75 -5.70
CA ARG A 85 10.91 -11.66 -6.81
C ARG A 85 10.77 -10.90 -8.12
N VAL A 86 11.77 -11.01 -8.97
CA VAL A 86 11.74 -10.46 -10.33
C VAL A 86 11.50 -11.62 -11.30
N GLN A 87 10.50 -11.48 -12.16
CA GLN A 87 10.15 -12.45 -13.18
C GLN A 87 10.11 -11.75 -14.53
N ARG A 88 10.76 -12.33 -15.54
CA ARG A 88 10.66 -11.86 -16.91
C ARG A 88 9.31 -12.28 -17.49
N GLU A 89 8.54 -11.32 -18.00
CA GLU A 89 7.24 -11.55 -18.66
C GLU A 89 7.41 -11.67 -20.18
N ASP A 90 8.20 -10.76 -20.77
CA ASP A 90 8.57 -10.78 -22.20
C ASP A 90 10.04 -10.34 -22.39
N SER A 91 10.43 -9.94 -23.61
CA SER A 91 11.82 -9.53 -23.89
C SER A 91 12.32 -8.37 -23.03
N ASN A 92 11.46 -7.40 -22.70
CA ASN A 92 11.86 -6.17 -22.00
C ASN A 92 11.00 -5.85 -20.78
N THR A 93 9.95 -6.62 -20.52
CA THR A 93 9.03 -6.41 -19.41
C THR A 93 9.31 -7.42 -18.30
N TYR A 94 9.40 -6.91 -17.07
CA TYR A 94 9.61 -7.71 -15.87
C TYR A 94 8.50 -7.41 -14.85
N SER A 95 7.99 -8.45 -14.22
CA SER A 95 7.13 -8.38 -13.04
C SER A 95 8.00 -8.36 -11.79
N VAL A 96 7.92 -7.28 -11.02
CA VAL A 96 8.52 -7.14 -9.69
C VAL A 96 7.44 -7.41 -8.65
N ILE A 97 7.50 -8.60 -8.06
CA ILE A 97 6.53 -9.09 -7.09
C ILE A 97 7.08 -8.82 -5.69
N LEU A 98 6.33 -8.02 -4.92
CA LEU A 98 6.68 -7.57 -3.59
C LEU A 98 5.69 -8.09 -2.55
N GLN A 99 6.21 -8.53 -1.41
CA GLN A 99 5.40 -8.95 -0.28
C GLN A 99 6.09 -8.63 1.05
N ALA A 100 5.32 -8.20 2.04
CA ALA A 100 5.80 -7.98 3.39
C ALA A 100 4.82 -8.57 4.41
N ASN A 101 5.34 -8.99 5.57
CA ASN A 101 4.52 -9.47 6.68
C ASN A 101 4.00 -8.34 7.58
N THR A 102 4.51 -7.13 7.40
CA THR A 102 4.07 -5.92 8.09
C THR A 102 3.85 -4.78 7.11
N TYR A 103 3.28 -3.69 7.60
CA TYR A 103 3.17 -2.44 6.87
C TYR A 103 4.56 -1.89 6.51
N VAL A 104 4.74 -1.53 5.24
CA VAL A 104 5.98 -0.91 4.73
C VAL A 104 5.64 0.35 3.99
N GLU A 105 6.20 1.47 4.46
CA GLU A 105 5.96 2.79 3.90
C GLU A 105 7.06 3.18 2.92
N GLY A 106 6.65 3.83 1.82
CA GLY A 106 7.56 4.51 0.91
C GLY A 106 8.53 3.56 0.23
N VAL A 107 8.03 2.43 -0.28
CA VAL A 107 8.80 1.48 -1.08
C VAL A 107 9.23 2.15 -2.38
N TRP A 108 10.54 2.24 -2.55
CA TRP A 108 11.21 2.82 -3.69
C TRP A 108 12.04 1.75 -4.39
N LEU A 109 11.67 1.44 -5.64
CA LEU A 109 12.38 0.52 -6.52
C LEU A 109 13.46 1.29 -7.29
N GLU A 110 14.65 0.69 -7.37
CA GLU A 110 15.81 1.22 -8.08
C GLU A 110 16.37 0.15 -9.00
N SER A 111 16.92 0.55 -10.14
CA SER A 111 17.62 -0.33 -11.08
C SER A 111 18.83 0.42 -11.62
N GLU A 112 19.96 -0.27 -11.79
CA GLU A 112 21.10 0.29 -12.51
C GLU A 112 20.84 0.39 -14.01
N THR A 113 19.94 -0.47 -14.51
CA THR A 113 19.51 -0.49 -15.90
C THR A 113 18.42 0.56 -16.11
N ALA A 114 18.50 1.29 -17.22
CA ALA A 114 17.46 2.24 -17.62
C ALA A 114 16.14 1.52 -17.90
N GLY A 115 15.06 2.02 -17.32
CA GLY A 115 13.72 1.50 -17.52
C GLY A 115 12.69 2.25 -16.70
N ASP A 116 11.42 1.94 -16.93
CA ASP A 116 10.28 2.63 -16.32
C ASP A 116 9.47 1.65 -15.45
N PHE A 117 9.29 1.99 -14.18
CA PHE A 117 8.37 1.28 -13.29
C PHE A 117 6.94 1.79 -13.48
N SER A 118 5.97 0.88 -13.55
CA SER A 118 4.54 1.23 -13.65
C SER A 118 4.01 1.93 -12.40
N ASN A 119 4.66 1.70 -11.26
CA ASN A 119 4.40 2.38 -10.01
C ASN A 119 5.68 2.41 -9.16
N ASN A 120 5.89 3.48 -8.41
CA ASN A 120 7.00 3.61 -7.49
C ASN A 120 6.56 4.50 -6.31
N LEU A 121 7.27 4.47 -5.19
CA LEU A 121 6.86 5.13 -3.94
C LEU A 121 5.51 4.61 -3.42
N LEU A 122 5.43 3.28 -3.27
CA LEU A 122 4.21 2.58 -2.87
C LEU A 122 4.24 2.13 -1.40
N THR A 123 3.08 1.75 -0.88
CA THR A 123 2.93 1.19 0.47
C THR A 123 2.59 -0.29 0.33
N LEU A 124 3.28 -1.15 1.08
CA LEU A 124 2.93 -2.57 1.18
C LEU A 124 2.12 -2.79 2.46
N THR A 125 1.02 -3.53 2.33
CA THR A 125 0.19 -3.92 3.46
C THR A 125 0.47 -5.38 3.86
N PRO A 126 0.30 -5.73 5.15
CA PRO A 126 0.64 -7.06 5.66
C PRO A 126 -0.01 -8.20 4.88
N GLY A 127 0.79 -9.13 4.39
CA GLY A 127 0.35 -10.34 3.69
C GLY A 127 -0.10 -10.15 2.24
N ASN A 128 -0.30 -8.91 1.80
CA ASN A 128 -0.72 -8.61 0.43
C ASN A 128 0.46 -8.65 -0.54
N VAL A 129 0.22 -9.23 -1.71
CA VAL A 129 1.18 -9.26 -2.82
C VAL A 129 0.92 -8.04 -3.69
N THR A 130 1.96 -7.26 -3.95
CA THR A 130 1.92 -6.13 -4.87
C THR A 130 2.83 -6.43 -6.05
N GLU A 131 2.31 -6.19 -7.25
CA GLU A 131 3.05 -6.36 -8.50
C GLU A 131 3.32 -4.98 -9.11
N VAL A 132 4.57 -4.76 -9.51
CA VAL A 132 5.00 -3.59 -10.28
C VAL A 132 5.64 -4.08 -11.56
N LEU A 133 5.19 -3.56 -12.70
CA LEU A 133 5.84 -3.83 -13.98
C LEU A 133 7.04 -2.90 -14.14
N TRP A 134 8.15 -3.45 -14.60
CA TRP A 134 9.34 -2.70 -14.99
C TRP A 134 9.64 -2.97 -16.45
N ASN A 135 9.64 -1.91 -17.25
CA ASN A 135 9.95 -1.96 -18.68
C ASN A 135 11.39 -1.53 -18.89
N ALA A 136 12.29 -2.49 -19.11
CA ALA A 136 13.69 -2.25 -19.41
C ALA A 136 13.84 -1.60 -20.79
N HIS A 137 14.74 -0.63 -20.91
CA HIS A 137 15.04 -0.03 -22.21
C HIS A 137 15.99 -0.90 -23.03
N ASN A 138 16.98 -1.57 -22.41
CA ASN A 138 17.95 -2.44 -23.07
C ASN A 138 18.65 -3.38 -22.05
N ASP A 139 18.05 -4.52 -21.64
CA ASP A 139 18.78 -5.52 -20.83
C ASP A 139 18.10 -6.89 -20.76
N ASP A 140 18.95 -7.93 -20.76
CA ASP A 140 18.56 -9.32 -20.60
C ASP A 140 18.47 -9.82 -19.16
N ASN A 141 19.07 -9.13 -18.18
CA ASN A 141 19.03 -9.56 -16.79
C ASN A 141 19.26 -8.41 -15.78
N PRO A 142 18.24 -7.59 -15.50
CA PRO A 142 18.37 -6.42 -14.64
C PRO A 142 18.60 -6.76 -13.17
N GLU A 143 19.44 -5.97 -12.51
CA GLU A 143 19.51 -5.93 -11.05
C GLU A 143 18.57 -4.85 -10.52
N ILE A 144 17.46 -5.28 -9.90
CA ILE A 144 16.50 -4.40 -9.25
C ILE A 144 16.74 -4.48 -7.74
N SER A 145 16.82 -3.32 -7.10
CA SER A 145 16.94 -3.17 -5.66
C SER A 145 15.76 -2.39 -5.09
N ILE A 146 15.61 -2.44 -3.77
CA ILE A 146 14.48 -1.85 -3.05
C ILE A 146 14.98 -1.09 -1.83
N ARG A 147 14.41 0.08 -1.60
CA ARG A 147 14.59 0.90 -0.40
C ARG A 147 13.24 1.24 0.20
N TYR A 148 13.16 1.35 1.52
CA TYR A 148 11.92 1.71 2.22
C TYR A 148 12.21 2.27 3.60
N LEU A 149 11.25 3.02 4.14
CA LEU A 149 11.45 3.81 5.36
C LEU A 149 11.71 2.95 6.60
N ASN A 150 11.11 1.76 6.67
CA ASN A 150 11.30 0.85 7.81
C ASN A 150 12.77 0.39 7.97
N GLN A 151 13.61 0.45 6.93
CA GLN A 151 15.06 0.15 7.06
C GLN A 151 15.85 1.31 7.66
N LEU A 152 15.38 2.55 7.49
CA LEU A 152 16.12 3.76 7.86
C LEU A 152 16.04 4.07 9.36
N ASN A 153 15.14 3.41 10.10
CA ASN A 153 14.97 3.55 11.55
C ASN A 153 15.81 2.57 12.38
N ARG A 154 16.91 2.01 11.83
CA ARG A 154 17.87 1.23 12.62
C ARG A 154 18.75 2.20 13.44
N PRO A 155 18.85 2.06 14.78
CA PRO A 155 19.69 2.92 15.62
C PRO A 155 21.18 2.82 15.26
#